data_AF-A0A375J276-F1
#
_entry.id   AF-A0A375J276-F1
#
_cell.length_a   1.000
_cell.length_b   1.000
_cell.length_c   1.000
_cell.angle_alpha   90.00
_cell.angle_beta   90.00
_cell.angle_gamma   90.00
#
_symmetry.space_group_name_H-M   'P 1'
#
loop_
_entity.id
_entity.type
_entity.pdbx_description
1 polymer ?
#
loop_
_entity_poly.entity_id
_entity_poly.type
_entity_poly.pdbx_seq_one_letter_code
_entity_poly.pdbx_strand_id
1 'polypeptide(L)'
;MTICPKCKGTFPILAGNGIITAPNGVPYARHMDRTACGARLLASQDTTLASDMETPVAADFEPAGIAAVTGSGLCLDCLMKAAMAGAATVVRG
;
A
#
# COMPACT_ATOMS: atom_id res chain seq x y z
N MET A 1 -5.99 20.49 -2.20
CA MET A 1 -6.27 21.69 -1.38
C MET A 1 -6.69 21.22 0.00
N THR A 2 -6.32 21.89 1.08
CA THR A 2 -6.76 21.55 2.45
C THR A 2 -7.05 22.81 3.27
N ILE A 3 -7.93 22.69 4.25
CA ILE A 3 -8.26 23.78 5.17
C ILE A 3 -7.32 23.69 6.37
N CYS A 4 -6.59 24.77 6.66
CA CYS A 4 -5.73 24.84 7.83
C CYS A 4 -6.50 25.47 9.00
N PRO A 5 -6.75 24.76 10.11
CA PRO A 5 -7.49 25.30 11.25
C PRO A 5 -6.70 26.41 11.98
N LYS A 6 -5.36 26.40 11.90
CA LYS A 6 -4.51 27.44 12.49
C LYS A 6 -4.51 28.73 11.67
N CYS A 7 -4.31 28.61 10.36
CA CYS A 7 -4.23 29.77 9.46
C CYS A 7 -5.60 30.26 8.97
N LYS A 8 -6.68 29.53 9.28
CA LYS A 8 -8.08 29.86 8.93
C LYS A 8 -8.29 30.14 7.44
N GLY A 9 -7.75 29.26 6.60
CA GLY A 9 -7.85 29.40 5.14
C GLY A 9 -7.62 28.09 4.41
N THR A 10 -7.86 28.11 3.11
CA THR A 10 -7.63 26.98 2.21
C THR A 10 -6.29 27.15 1.51
N PHE A 11 -5.42 26.15 1.63
CA PHE A 11 -4.08 26.19 1.09
C PHE A 11 -3.85 25.00 0.14
N PRO A 12 -3.07 25.18 -0.93
CA PRO A 12 -2.65 24.06 -1.76
C PRO A 12 -1.69 23.14 -0.99
N ILE A 13 -1.74 21.85 -1.32
CA ILE A 13 -0.76 20.85 -0.90
C ILE A 13 0.40 20.98 -1.89
N LEU A 14 1.63 21.12 -1.39
CA LEU A 14 2.82 21.16 -2.24
C LEU A 14 3.11 19.76 -2.75
N ALA A 15 3.60 19.64 -3.98
CA ALA A 15 3.96 18.35 -4.56
C ALA A 15 5.04 17.67 -3.70
N GLY A 16 4.73 16.48 -3.20
CA GLY A 16 5.69 15.63 -2.50
C GLY A 16 6.64 14.91 -3.45
N ASN A 17 7.54 14.09 -2.91
CA ASN A 17 8.50 13.27 -3.66
C ASN A 17 7.95 11.86 -3.94
N GLY A 18 6.66 11.75 -4.26
CA GLY A 18 5.99 10.48 -4.45
C GLY A 18 6.36 9.78 -5.76
N ILE A 19 6.56 8.46 -5.70
CA ILE A 19 6.73 7.55 -6.86
C ILE A 19 5.43 7.23 -7.61
N ILE A 20 4.27 7.51 -7.01
CA ILE A 20 2.96 7.26 -7.61
C ILE A 20 2.33 8.60 -7.94
N THR A 21 1.90 8.73 -9.18
CA THR A 21 1.54 9.98 -9.80
C THR A 21 0.17 9.87 -10.44
N ALA A 22 -0.65 10.90 -10.30
CA ALA A 22 -1.92 10.98 -11.01
C ALA A 22 -1.67 11.13 -12.53
N PRO A 23 -2.69 10.90 -13.39
CA PRO A 23 -2.56 10.99 -14.85
C PRO A 23 -2.02 12.34 -15.37
N ASN A 24 -2.12 13.40 -14.55
CA ASN A 24 -1.61 14.73 -14.86
C ASN A 24 -0.13 14.95 -14.47
N GLY A 25 0.59 13.93 -14.01
CA GLY A 25 2.00 14.05 -13.63
C GLY A 25 2.23 14.58 -12.21
N VAL A 26 1.19 14.82 -11.40
CA VAL A 26 1.33 15.29 -10.01
C VAL A 26 1.27 14.10 -9.03
N PRO A 27 2.23 13.97 -8.09
CA PRO A 27 2.24 12.88 -7.12
C PRO A 27 1.03 12.95 -6.18
N TYR A 28 0.51 11.80 -5.78
CA TYR A 28 -0.54 11.74 -4.76
C TYR A 28 -0.02 12.27 -3.42
N ALA A 29 -0.88 13.03 -2.73
CA ALA A 29 -0.57 13.54 -1.39
C ALA A 29 -0.45 12.39 -0.38
N ARG A 30 0.61 12.41 0.43
CA ARG A 30 0.95 11.39 1.43
C ARG A 30 0.96 11.96 2.84
N HIS A 31 1.08 11.05 3.80
CA HIS A 31 1.39 11.43 5.17
C HIS A 31 2.64 12.31 5.22
N MET A 32 2.60 13.39 6.01
CA MET A 32 3.68 14.35 6.24
C MET A 32 4.07 15.28 5.08
N ASP A 33 3.34 15.26 3.97
CA ASP A 33 3.48 16.27 2.92
C ASP A 33 3.16 17.68 3.44
N ARG A 34 3.79 18.69 2.84
CA ARG A 34 3.66 20.09 3.26
C ARG A 34 2.55 20.81 2.52
N THR A 35 1.84 21.68 3.22
CA THR A 35 0.96 22.69 2.61
C THR A 35 1.71 24.00 2.41
N ALA A 36 1.19 24.89 1.55
CA ALA A 36 1.79 26.19 1.31
C ALA A 36 1.86 27.10 2.57
N CYS A 37 0.99 26.87 3.57
CA CYS A 37 1.07 27.56 4.85
C CYS A 37 2.13 26.95 5.82
N GLY A 38 2.85 25.91 5.40
CA GLY A 38 3.89 25.25 6.20
C GLY A 38 3.39 24.15 7.14
N ALA A 39 2.09 23.86 7.17
CA ALA A 39 1.55 22.73 7.91
C ALA A 39 1.89 21.40 7.23
N ARG A 40 1.80 20.30 7.99
CA ARG A 40 1.97 18.93 7.47
C ARG A 40 0.65 18.19 7.46
N LEU A 41 0.45 17.36 6.46
CA LEU A 41 -0.73 16.51 6.36
C LEU A 41 -0.62 15.32 7.32
N LEU A 42 -1.71 15.04 8.02
CA LEU A 42 -1.89 13.84 8.82
C LEU A 42 -2.91 12.97 8.11
N ALA A 43 -2.44 11.92 7.43
CA ALA A 43 -3.31 10.97 6.75
C ALA A 43 -4.13 10.17 7.78
N SER A 44 -5.45 10.05 7.55
CA SER A 44 -6.32 9.18 8.36
C SER A 44 -6.04 7.70 8.14
N GLN A 45 -5.44 7.36 6.99
CA GLN A 45 -5.04 6.02 6.58
C GLN A 45 -3.67 6.14 5.91
N ASP A 46 -2.64 5.47 6.42
CA ASP A 46 -1.28 5.55 5.88
C ASP A 46 -0.99 4.44 4.84
N THR A 47 -1.83 3.41 4.81
CA THR A 47 -1.73 2.31 3.84
C THR A 47 -2.44 2.68 2.54
N THR A 48 -1.67 3.00 1.50
CA THR A 48 -2.17 3.10 0.13
C THR A 48 -1.72 1.86 -0.64
N LEU A 49 -2.66 1.15 -1.27
CA LEU A 49 -2.34 0.05 -2.18
C LEU A 49 -2.16 0.65 -3.58
N ALA A 50 -0.98 0.44 -4.16
CA ALA A 50 -0.74 0.68 -5.57
C ALA A 50 -0.85 -0.65 -6.29
N SER A 51 -1.79 -0.76 -7.21
CA SER A 51 -1.84 -1.86 -8.17
C SER A 51 -1.38 -1.31 -9.51
N ASP A 52 -0.54 -2.05 -10.21
CA ASP A 52 -0.26 -1.77 -11.61
C ASP A 52 -1.59 -1.89 -12.37
N MET A 53 -2.00 -0.82 -13.07
CA MET A 53 -3.14 -0.90 -14.00
C MET A 53 -2.69 -1.71 -15.23
N GLU A 54 -2.67 -3.02 -15.12
CA GLU A 54 -2.79 -3.89 -16.28
C GLU A 54 -4.26 -3.88 -16.73
N THR A 55 -4.48 -3.65 -18.02
CA THR A 55 -5.79 -3.67 -18.69
C THR A 55 -6.61 -4.86 -18.19
N PRO A 56 -7.85 -4.67 -17.69
CA PRO A 56 -8.60 -5.78 -17.12
C PRO A 56 -8.99 -6.75 -18.23
N VAL A 57 -8.26 -7.86 -18.35
CA VAL A 57 -8.79 -9.07 -18.95
C VAL A 57 -9.69 -9.67 -17.87
N ALA A 58 -10.99 -9.74 -18.14
CA ALA A 58 -11.95 -10.36 -17.23
C ALA A 58 -11.51 -11.79 -16.93
N ALA A 59 -10.98 -12.01 -15.73
CA ALA A 59 -10.83 -13.33 -15.14
C ALA A 59 -11.82 -13.40 -13.98
N ASP A 60 -12.77 -14.32 -14.09
CA ASP A 60 -13.70 -14.66 -13.02
C ASP A 60 -12.91 -15.08 -11.77
N PHE A 61 -12.87 -14.24 -10.73
CA PHE A 61 -12.32 -14.61 -9.42
C PHE A 61 -13.21 -14.12 -8.27
N GLU A 62 -13.80 -15.11 -7.58
CA GLU A 62 -14.38 -15.01 -6.25
C GLU A 62 -13.36 -14.50 -5.20
N PRO A 63 -13.80 -13.83 -4.12
CA PRO A 63 -12.90 -13.26 -3.14
C PRO A 63 -12.50 -14.31 -2.08
N ALA A 64 -11.20 -14.58 -1.93
CA ALA A 64 -10.71 -15.22 -0.71
C ALA A 64 -9.27 -14.82 -0.39
N GLY A 65 -9.10 -14.26 0.81
CA GLY A 65 -7.88 -14.50 1.60
C GLY A 65 -6.87 -13.36 1.62
N ILE A 66 -7.06 -12.44 2.55
CA ILE A 66 -5.97 -11.81 3.30
C ILE A 66 -4.87 -12.84 3.66
N ALA A 67 -3.67 -12.74 3.07
CA ALA A 67 -2.50 -13.43 3.60
C ALA A 67 -1.94 -12.64 4.79
N ALA A 68 -2.55 -12.83 5.95
CA ALA A 68 -2.03 -12.39 7.24
C ALA A 68 -0.83 -13.28 7.67
N VAL A 69 0.19 -12.64 8.27
CA VAL A 69 1.23 -13.19 9.16
C VAL A 69 1.81 -14.57 8.80
N THR A 70 3.11 -14.66 8.54
CA THR A 70 3.87 -15.91 8.76
C THR A 70 3.98 -16.18 10.27
N GLY A 71 2.83 -16.29 10.93
CA GLY A 71 2.60 -16.90 12.24
C GLY A 71 2.16 -18.35 12.05
N SER A 72 2.50 -18.94 10.90
CA SER A 72 2.17 -20.32 10.59
C SER A 72 2.87 -21.29 11.53
N GLY A 73 3.85 -20.87 12.34
CA GLY A 73 4.64 -21.72 13.24
C GLY A 73 5.49 -22.75 12.49
N LEU A 74 5.68 -22.55 11.18
CA LEU A 74 6.42 -23.44 10.30
C LEU A 74 7.82 -22.87 10.12
N CYS A 75 8.85 -23.67 10.39
CA CYS A 75 10.23 -23.25 10.19
C CYS A 75 10.49 -23.00 8.69
N LEU A 76 11.31 -21.99 8.41
CA LEU A 76 11.71 -21.64 7.05
C LEU A 76 12.39 -22.81 6.32
N ASP A 77 13.18 -23.62 7.05
CA ASP A 77 13.78 -24.85 6.52
C ASP A 77 12.75 -25.90 6.10
N CYS A 78 11.61 -26.03 6.80
CA CYS A 78 10.56 -26.98 6.42
C CYS A 78 9.84 -26.55 5.14
N LEU A 79 9.68 -25.24 4.93
CA LEU A 79 9.10 -24.68 3.72
C LEU A 79 10.03 -24.90 2.52
N MET A 80 11.33 -24.67 2.68
CA MET A 80 12.29 -24.92 1.61
C MET A 80 12.36 -26.39 1.23
N LYS A 81 12.27 -27.30 2.21
CA LYS A 81 12.35 -28.73 1.93
C LYS A 81 11.11 -29.28 1.23
N ALA A 82 9.91 -28.78 1.58
CA ALA A 82 8.69 -29.09 0.86
C ALA A 82 8.72 -28.54 -0.58
N ALA A 83 9.21 -27.30 -0.76
CA ALA A 83 9.34 -26.70 -2.08
C ALA A 83 10.28 -27.49 -3.01
N MET A 84 11.44 -27.93 -2.51
CA MET A 84 12.37 -28.75 -3.31
C MET A 84 11.84 -30.16 -3.60
N ALA A 85 11.02 -30.72 -2.72
CA ALA A 85 10.32 -31.98 -2.97
C ALA A 85 9.06 -31.82 -3.85
N GLY A 86 8.71 -30.58 -4.26
CA GLY A 86 7.51 -30.27 -5.04
C GLY A 86 6.20 -30.46 -4.26
N ALA A 87 6.26 -30.53 -2.94
CA ALA A 87 5.09 -30.74 -2.09
C ALA A 87 4.39 -29.42 -1.78
N ALA A 88 3.08 -29.35 -2.06
CA ALA A 88 2.25 -28.18 -1.79
C ALA A 88 1.86 -28.03 -0.31
N THR A 89 2.21 -28.99 0.55
CA THR A 89 1.87 -29.01 1.97
C THR A 89 3.05 -29.47 2.83
N VAL A 90 3.16 -28.91 4.05
CA VAL A 90 4.16 -29.29 5.05
C VAL A 90 3.45 -30.08 6.16
N VAL A 91 3.70 -31.39 6.23
CA VAL A 91 3.20 -32.22 7.33
C VAL A 91 4.01 -31.92 8.59
N ARG A 92 3.33 -31.70 9.71
CA ARG A 92 3.95 -31.57 11.02
C ARG A 92 4.04 -32.95 11.67
N GLY A 93 5.22 -33.56 11.63
CA GLY A 93 5.54 -34.85 12.22
C GLY A 93 7.02 -34.93 12.57
#